data_AF-A0A3D1TIC7-F1
#
_entry.id   AF-A0A3D1TIC7-F1
#
_cell.length_a   1.000
_cell.length_b   1.000
_cell.length_c   1.000
_cell.angle_alpha   90.00
_cell.angle_beta   90.00
_cell.angle_gamma   90.00
#
_symmetry.space_group_name_H-M   'P 1'
#
loop_
_entity.id
_entity.type
_entity.pdbx_description
1 polymer ?
#
loop_
_entity_poly.entity_id
_entity_poly.type
_entity_poly.pdbx_seq_one_letter_code
_entity_poly.pdbx_strand_id
1 'polypeptide(L)'
;MGSANEQLFQQRLKRYVTAMRNGKPDMVPIRPFVAEFTAKYAGMTCQEVSLDYNLAFQAARKCAADFDWDAVVGNMVYVWTGLTEAIGLKYYGVPGIHFEPDMAFQYREPAEDAAFMKADEYDALIDDPTGYMYETWLPRASAAVCGPGQVVTKENNLSFTKGGMAMLAYFNAFGEQARLMREEAAMPGAICGILKAPLDILADKFRGYLGLLDDLRTQPEKVKAACEAIAPHLYNVALGSSDPTGTVPVGFWMHRSCVPFVSFDTFNEIFWPTLKPIILELWKQGRQTLFYAEGNWNHHLDRFAELPAGSIVYHVDQGDIFRVHEVLGKKFCLSGGIPNAMLSYGSPEEVRQRVTEVIEGVAQDGGYILDASAIVQNDASIENMRVMTQTGREIGRYAENSGDYALPEPLTSLGPEFDSGLYNPDWARSRLQPGVCIPWEARKSQLPPIIGDEALVRRIWEEVDAYGNMYIWQVLLSF
;
A
#
# COMPACT_ATOMS: atom_id res chain seq x y z
N MET A 1 30.77 2.59 19.42
CA MET A 1 30.62 3.25 18.11
C MET A 1 30.07 2.20 17.16
N GLY A 2 28.93 2.44 16.52
CA GLY A 2 28.33 1.49 15.57
C GLY A 2 29.21 1.29 14.33
N SER A 3 28.98 0.20 13.58
CA SER A 3 29.66 -0.07 12.30
C SER A 3 29.46 1.09 11.31
N ALA A 4 30.31 1.20 10.29
CA ALA A 4 30.15 2.22 9.24
C ALA A 4 28.76 2.13 8.57
N ASN A 5 28.26 0.92 8.34
CA ASN A 5 26.92 0.68 7.80
C ASN A 5 25.82 1.18 8.74
N GLU A 6 25.94 0.97 10.05
CA GLU A 6 24.97 1.49 11.01
C GLU A 6 24.94 3.02 11.00
N GLN A 7 26.11 3.68 10.91
CA GLN A 7 26.17 5.15 10.81
C GLN A 7 25.52 5.65 9.51
N LEU A 8 25.80 5.00 8.37
CA LEU A 8 25.19 5.33 7.09
C LEU A 8 23.68 5.09 7.09
N PHE A 9 23.22 4.00 7.71
CA PHE A 9 21.80 3.68 7.86
C PHE A 9 21.08 4.80 8.62
N GLN A 10 21.63 5.25 9.75
CA GLN A 10 21.05 6.34 10.53
C GLN A 10 21.02 7.66 9.74
N GLN A 11 22.06 7.94 8.95
CA GLN A 11 22.10 9.12 8.08
C GLN A 11 21.00 9.07 7.01
N ARG A 12 20.86 7.94 6.30
CA ARG A 12 19.82 7.72 5.28
C ARG A 12 18.43 7.78 5.89
N LEU A 13 18.20 7.10 7.01
CA LEU A 13 16.93 7.12 7.72
C LEU A 13 16.55 8.54 8.13
N LYS A 14 17.49 9.30 8.71
CA LYS A 14 17.23 10.68 9.09
C LYS A 14 16.93 11.56 7.88
N ARG A 15 17.70 11.46 6.80
CA ARG A 15 17.46 12.19 5.55
C ARG A 15 16.05 11.94 5.03
N TYR A 16 15.67 10.67 4.95
CA TYR A 16 14.36 10.23 4.47
C TYR A 16 13.23 10.74 5.36
N VAL A 17 13.29 10.49 6.67
CA VAL A 17 12.25 10.90 7.63
C VAL A 17 12.11 12.42 7.71
N THR A 18 13.22 13.16 7.64
CA THR A 18 13.20 14.63 7.63
C THR A 18 12.44 15.16 6.41
N ALA A 19 12.73 14.63 5.21
CA ALA A 19 11.99 15.02 4.01
C ALA A 19 10.51 14.65 4.10
N MET A 20 10.18 13.41 4.49
CA MET A 20 8.80 12.95 4.66
C MET A 20 7.98 13.85 5.59
N ARG A 21 8.61 14.42 6.63
CA ARG A 21 7.97 15.37 7.56
C ARG A 21 7.96 16.82 7.04
N ASN A 22 8.12 16.99 5.74
CA ASN A 22 8.21 18.25 5.02
C ASN A 22 9.34 19.18 5.50
N GLY A 23 10.42 18.60 6.03
CA GLY A 23 11.61 19.32 6.45
C GLY A 23 12.70 19.33 5.37
N LYS A 24 13.76 20.10 5.62
CA LYS A 24 14.95 20.17 4.76
C LYS A 24 16.07 19.29 5.33
N PRO A 25 16.39 18.14 4.72
CA PRO A 25 17.51 17.30 5.17
C PRO A 25 18.88 17.88 4.73
N ASP A 26 19.93 17.07 4.73
CA ASP A 26 21.28 17.40 4.23
C ASP A 26 21.37 17.37 2.69
N MET A 27 20.60 16.48 2.06
CA MET A 27 20.42 16.41 0.61
C MET A 27 19.08 15.76 0.25
N VAL A 28 18.62 15.94 -0.99
CA VAL A 28 17.42 15.28 -1.53
C VAL A 28 17.54 13.76 -1.36
N PRO A 29 16.65 13.11 -0.59
CA PRO A 29 16.62 11.66 -0.53
C PRO A 29 16.16 11.06 -1.87
N ILE A 30 16.65 9.87 -2.18
CA ILE A 30 16.29 9.09 -3.36
C ILE A 30 15.62 7.80 -2.90
N ARG A 31 14.39 7.54 -3.34
CA ARG A 31 13.62 6.34 -2.96
C ARG A 31 12.82 5.91 -4.18
N PRO A 32 13.32 5.03 -5.06
CA PRO A 32 12.50 4.48 -6.12
C PRO A 32 11.72 3.24 -5.65
N PHE A 33 10.47 3.11 -6.09
CA PHE A 33 9.72 1.87 -5.96
C PHE A 33 10.10 0.90 -7.08
N VAL A 34 11.12 0.07 -6.85
CA VAL A 34 11.63 -0.89 -7.85
C VAL A 34 11.04 -2.28 -7.65
N ALA A 35 10.17 -2.71 -8.56
CA ALA A 35 9.59 -4.05 -8.57
C ALA A 35 10.45 -4.98 -9.45
N GLU A 36 9.93 -5.47 -10.57
CA GLU A 36 10.59 -6.39 -11.50
C GLU A 36 11.90 -5.84 -12.10
N PHE A 37 12.13 -4.51 -12.02
CA PHE A 37 13.45 -3.92 -12.28
C PHE A 37 14.56 -4.58 -11.46
N THR A 38 14.28 -4.93 -10.20
CA THR A 38 15.26 -5.58 -9.32
C THR A 38 15.75 -6.90 -9.89
N ALA A 39 14.86 -7.70 -10.49
CA ALA A 39 15.20 -8.96 -11.14
C ALA A 39 16.16 -8.71 -12.30
N LYS A 40 15.78 -7.81 -13.22
CA LYS A 40 16.61 -7.41 -14.37
C LYS A 40 18.00 -6.94 -13.92
N TYR A 41 18.08 -6.12 -12.89
CA TYR A 41 19.34 -5.62 -12.35
C TYR A 41 20.19 -6.73 -11.70
N ALA A 42 19.54 -7.69 -11.05
CA ALA A 42 20.19 -8.82 -10.41
C ALA A 42 20.58 -9.95 -11.37
N GLY A 43 20.19 -9.87 -12.65
CA GLY A 43 20.38 -10.95 -13.62
C GLY A 43 19.44 -12.14 -13.39
N MET A 44 18.27 -11.87 -12.79
CA MET A 44 17.18 -12.82 -12.57
C MET A 44 16.02 -12.49 -13.52
N THR A 45 15.18 -13.48 -13.76
CA THR A 45 13.93 -13.35 -14.53
C THR A 45 12.78 -12.85 -13.66
N CYS A 46 11.73 -12.32 -14.29
CA CYS A 46 10.49 -11.96 -13.57
C CYS A 46 9.83 -13.18 -12.91
N GLN A 47 9.93 -14.35 -13.55
CA GLN A 47 9.49 -15.64 -13.02
C GLN A 47 10.17 -15.95 -11.68
N GLU A 48 11.49 -15.89 -11.61
CA GLU A 48 12.24 -16.24 -10.40
C GLU A 48 11.81 -15.41 -9.20
N VAL A 49 11.72 -14.09 -9.35
CA VAL A 49 11.34 -13.19 -8.24
C VAL A 49 9.85 -13.24 -7.91
N SER A 50 8.97 -13.57 -8.86
CA SER A 50 7.53 -13.72 -8.60
C SER A 50 7.21 -15.04 -7.89
N LEU A 51 7.96 -16.11 -8.21
CA LEU A 51 7.73 -17.45 -7.65
C LEU A 51 8.44 -17.66 -6.31
N ASP A 52 9.62 -17.07 -6.13
CA ASP A 52 10.42 -17.16 -4.91
C ASP A 52 10.69 -15.77 -4.33
N TYR A 53 9.96 -15.41 -3.27
CA TYR A 53 10.16 -14.13 -2.59
C TYR A 53 11.56 -14.00 -1.96
N ASN A 54 12.29 -15.09 -1.72
CA ASN A 54 13.68 -14.99 -1.24
C ASN A 54 14.61 -14.49 -2.35
N LEU A 55 14.35 -14.85 -3.61
CA LEU A 55 15.05 -14.28 -4.76
C LEU A 55 14.65 -12.82 -4.95
N ALA A 56 13.37 -12.47 -4.77
CA ALA A 56 12.94 -11.07 -4.77
C ALA A 56 13.65 -10.23 -3.68
N PHE A 57 13.75 -10.76 -2.45
CA PHE A 57 14.50 -10.13 -1.35
C PHE A 57 15.99 -9.97 -1.66
N GLN A 58 16.61 -10.97 -2.30
CA GLN A 58 18.01 -10.89 -2.74
C GLN A 58 18.20 -9.81 -3.83
N ALA A 59 17.30 -9.77 -4.82
CA ALA A 59 17.32 -8.79 -5.89
C ALA A 59 17.14 -7.35 -5.36
N ALA A 60 16.22 -7.15 -4.42
CA ALA A 60 16.02 -5.86 -3.74
C ALA A 60 17.26 -5.43 -2.95
N ARG A 61 17.88 -6.34 -2.19
CA ARG A 61 19.13 -6.07 -1.45
C ARG A 61 20.29 -5.73 -2.37
N LYS A 62 20.40 -6.40 -3.52
CA LYS A 62 21.42 -6.08 -4.52
C LYS A 62 21.26 -4.66 -5.05
N CYS A 63 20.04 -4.24 -5.38
CA CYS A 63 19.80 -2.85 -5.78
C CYS A 63 20.12 -1.87 -4.64
N ALA A 64 19.69 -2.18 -3.41
CA ALA A 64 19.95 -1.34 -2.24
C ALA A 64 21.45 -1.18 -1.92
N ALA A 65 22.26 -2.18 -2.21
CA ALA A 65 23.71 -2.14 -2.02
C ALA A 65 24.44 -1.38 -3.14
N ASP A 66 24.00 -1.56 -4.39
CA ASP A 66 24.71 -1.03 -5.56
C ASP A 66 24.29 0.40 -5.92
N PHE A 67 23.04 0.79 -5.67
CA PHE A 67 22.56 2.14 -5.88
C PHE A 67 22.64 2.96 -4.60
N ASP A 68 23.13 4.19 -4.70
CA ASP A 68 23.15 5.11 -3.58
C ASP A 68 21.77 5.74 -3.35
N TRP A 69 20.83 4.93 -2.88
CA TRP A 69 19.48 5.35 -2.47
C TRP A 69 19.38 5.52 -0.95
N ASP A 70 18.27 6.08 -0.48
CA ASP A 70 18.04 6.42 0.94
C ASP A 70 16.95 5.59 1.60
N ALA A 71 16.05 5.01 0.81
CA ALA A 71 15.07 4.05 1.28
C ALA A 71 14.62 3.16 0.11
N VAL A 72 14.26 1.91 0.41
CA VAL A 72 13.72 0.93 -0.55
C VAL A 72 12.64 0.11 0.16
N VAL A 73 11.63 -0.35 -0.57
CA VAL A 73 10.70 -1.35 -0.01
C VAL A 73 11.36 -2.71 -0.05
N GLY A 74 11.26 -3.48 1.05
CA GLY A 74 11.93 -4.78 1.18
C GLY A 74 11.59 -5.78 0.07
N ASN A 75 10.41 -5.64 -0.54
CA ASN A 75 10.01 -6.28 -1.79
C ASN A 75 8.86 -5.51 -2.44
N MET A 76 9.01 -5.06 -3.69
CA MET A 76 7.91 -4.50 -4.50
C MET A 76 7.36 -5.45 -5.56
N VAL A 77 7.94 -6.63 -5.74
CA VAL A 77 7.28 -7.72 -6.48
C VAL A 77 6.21 -8.29 -5.54
N TYR A 78 5.11 -7.57 -5.43
CA TYR A 78 4.15 -7.75 -4.34
C TYR A 78 3.29 -9.02 -4.50
N VAL A 79 3.12 -9.50 -5.73
CA VAL A 79 2.40 -10.75 -6.01
C VAL A 79 3.37 -11.93 -5.92
N TRP A 80 3.41 -12.57 -4.75
CA TRP A 80 4.08 -13.86 -4.62
C TRP A 80 3.18 -14.98 -5.14
N THR A 81 3.57 -15.56 -6.27
CA THR A 81 2.85 -16.65 -6.95
C THR A 81 2.54 -17.81 -6.01
N GLY A 82 3.50 -18.22 -5.17
CA GLY A 82 3.33 -19.36 -4.27
C GLY A 82 2.14 -19.22 -3.32
N LEU A 83 1.87 -18.02 -2.82
CA LEU A 83 0.69 -17.76 -1.99
C LEU A 83 -0.59 -17.73 -2.82
N THR A 84 -0.59 -17.02 -3.95
CA THR A 84 -1.79 -16.90 -4.80
C THR A 84 -2.24 -18.26 -5.33
N GLU A 85 -1.32 -19.14 -5.73
CA GLU A 85 -1.58 -20.53 -6.13
C GLU A 85 -1.96 -21.43 -4.94
N ALA A 86 -1.38 -21.20 -3.75
CA ALA A 86 -1.77 -21.94 -2.56
C ALA A 86 -3.25 -21.74 -2.21
N ILE A 87 -3.75 -20.52 -2.38
CA ILE A 87 -5.16 -20.14 -2.17
C ILE A 87 -6.01 -20.49 -3.41
N GLY A 88 -5.40 -20.54 -4.60
CA GLY A 88 -6.06 -20.81 -5.87
C GLY A 88 -6.68 -19.57 -6.52
N LEU A 89 -6.14 -18.37 -6.26
CA LEU A 89 -6.64 -17.11 -6.83
C LEU A 89 -6.51 -17.11 -8.36
N LYS A 90 -7.58 -16.76 -9.06
CA LYS A 90 -7.64 -16.88 -10.53
C LYS A 90 -7.40 -15.59 -11.31
N TYR A 91 -7.25 -14.47 -10.62
CA TYR A 91 -7.15 -13.13 -11.22
C TYR A 91 -5.71 -12.63 -11.38
N TYR A 92 -4.72 -13.52 -11.28
CA TYR A 92 -3.33 -13.23 -11.63
C TYR A 92 -2.87 -14.09 -12.81
N GLY A 93 -2.18 -13.45 -13.74
CA GLY A 93 -1.34 -14.09 -14.73
C GLY A 93 0.10 -14.15 -14.22
N VAL A 94 0.73 -15.31 -14.38
CA VAL A 94 1.98 -15.66 -13.69
C VAL A 94 3.09 -15.89 -14.73
N PRO A 95 4.26 -15.23 -14.62
CA PRO A 95 5.39 -15.49 -15.49
C PRO A 95 5.88 -16.93 -15.41
N GLY A 96 6.19 -17.52 -16.57
CA GLY A 96 6.64 -18.91 -16.69
C GLY A 96 5.53 -19.97 -16.58
N ILE A 97 4.30 -19.58 -16.22
CA ILE A 97 3.12 -20.46 -16.24
C ILE A 97 2.16 -20.02 -17.34
N HIS A 98 1.85 -18.73 -17.37
CA HIS A 98 0.86 -18.14 -18.26
C HIS A 98 1.48 -17.29 -19.38
N PHE A 99 2.68 -16.76 -19.14
CA PHE A 99 3.40 -15.85 -20.02
C PHE A 99 4.89 -16.20 -20.03
N GLU A 100 5.66 -15.54 -20.90
CA GLU A 100 7.12 -15.68 -20.95
C GLU A 100 7.78 -15.34 -19.59
N PRO A 101 8.93 -15.97 -19.24
CA PRO A 101 9.58 -15.80 -17.93
C PRO A 101 9.95 -14.37 -17.56
N ASP A 102 10.21 -13.51 -18.54
CA ASP A 102 10.59 -12.10 -18.35
C ASP A 102 9.43 -11.11 -18.52
N MET A 103 8.18 -11.58 -18.54
CA MET A 103 7.03 -10.68 -18.39
C MET A 103 6.69 -10.51 -16.91
N ALA A 104 6.41 -9.29 -16.46
CA ALA A 104 5.86 -9.07 -15.13
C ALA A 104 4.51 -9.81 -14.96
N PHE A 105 4.11 -10.09 -13.71
CA PHE A 105 2.78 -10.64 -13.46
C PHE A 105 1.71 -9.67 -13.98
N GLN A 106 0.52 -10.18 -14.30
CA GLN A 106 -0.58 -9.34 -14.78
C GLN A 106 -1.81 -9.53 -13.92
N TYR A 107 -2.50 -8.43 -13.64
CA TYR A 107 -3.85 -8.48 -13.09
C TYR A 107 -4.84 -8.86 -14.20
N ARG A 108 -5.67 -9.88 -13.93
CA ARG A 108 -6.74 -10.34 -14.82
C ARG A 108 -8.08 -9.90 -14.25
N GLU A 109 -8.51 -8.71 -14.67
CA GLU A 109 -9.83 -8.21 -14.31
C GLU A 109 -10.91 -9.17 -14.85
N PRO A 110 -11.84 -9.65 -14.00
CA PRO A 110 -12.92 -10.50 -14.47
C PRO A 110 -13.82 -9.72 -15.43
N ALA A 111 -14.39 -10.42 -16.43
CA ALA A 111 -15.45 -9.86 -17.25
C ALA A 111 -16.66 -9.45 -16.36
N GLU A 112 -17.48 -8.51 -16.83
CA GLU A 112 -18.58 -7.93 -16.04
C GLU A 112 -19.57 -8.97 -15.51
N ASP A 113 -19.92 -9.97 -16.34
CA ASP A 113 -20.79 -11.09 -15.96
C ASP A 113 -20.12 -12.07 -14.98
N ALA A 114 -18.78 -12.06 -14.92
CA ALA A 114 -17.94 -12.83 -14.02
C ALA A 114 -17.42 -12.04 -12.80
N ALA A 115 -17.85 -10.78 -12.61
CA ALA A 115 -17.49 -9.97 -11.44
C ALA A 115 -17.76 -10.73 -10.13
N PHE A 116 -16.85 -10.60 -9.16
CA PHE A 116 -16.91 -11.37 -7.91
C PHE A 116 -18.06 -10.91 -7.00
N MET A 117 -18.46 -9.64 -7.11
CA MET A 117 -19.66 -9.08 -6.53
C MET A 117 -20.66 -8.68 -7.63
N LYS A 118 -21.94 -8.97 -7.40
CA LYS A 118 -23.07 -8.58 -8.25
C LYS A 118 -23.74 -7.31 -7.71
N ALA A 119 -24.48 -6.63 -8.59
CA ALA A 119 -25.09 -5.34 -8.30
C ALA A 119 -26.15 -5.40 -7.18
N ASP A 120 -26.76 -6.56 -6.93
CA ASP A 120 -27.77 -6.78 -5.89
C ASP A 120 -27.20 -7.24 -4.54
N GLU A 121 -25.87 -7.37 -4.43
CA GLU A 121 -25.20 -7.95 -3.24
C GLU A 121 -24.64 -6.91 -2.27
N TYR A 122 -24.86 -5.60 -2.52
CA TYR A 122 -24.41 -4.53 -1.63
C TYR A 122 -24.90 -4.70 -0.19
N ASP A 123 -26.15 -5.12 0.01
CA ASP A 123 -26.72 -5.26 1.35
C ASP A 123 -26.02 -6.37 2.16
N ALA A 124 -25.60 -7.46 1.48
CA ALA A 124 -24.83 -8.54 2.11
C ALA A 124 -23.41 -8.10 2.47
N LEU A 125 -22.75 -7.34 1.59
CA LEU A 125 -21.44 -6.74 1.87
C LEU A 125 -21.53 -5.74 3.03
N ILE A 126 -22.58 -4.91 3.08
CA ILE A 126 -22.80 -3.92 4.14
C ILE A 126 -23.03 -4.60 5.49
N ASP A 127 -23.86 -5.65 5.56
CA ASP A 127 -24.15 -6.33 6.83
C ASP A 127 -22.92 -7.00 7.44
N ASP A 128 -22.15 -7.76 6.64
CA ASP A 128 -20.99 -8.49 7.13
C ASP A 128 -19.87 -8.54 6.08
N PRO A 129 -19.01 -7.51 6.00
CA PRO A 129 -17.93 -7.47 5.01
C PRO A 129 -16.99 -8.69 5.08
N THR A 130 -16.67 -9.13 6.30
CA THR A 130 -15.77 -10.27 6.52
C THR A 130 -16.44 -11.59 6.13
N GLY A 131 -17.70 -11.80 6.55
CA GLY A 131 -18.50 -12.94 6.14
C GLY A 131 -18.72 -12.99 4.63
N TYR A 132 -19.08 -11.85 4.01
CA TYR A 132 -19.23 -11.72 2.57
C TYR A 132 -17.96 -12.15 1.83
N MET A 133 -16.78 -11.78 2.34
CA MET A 133 -15.54 -12.19 1.73
C MET A 133 -15.31 -13.71 1.78
N TYR A 134 -15.54 -14.34 2.93
CA TYR A 134 -15.37 -15.78 3.09
C TYR A 134 -16.42 -16.60 2.35
N GLU A 135 -17.68 -16.15 2.35
CA GLU A 135 -18.82 -16.92 1.89
C GLU A 135 -19.18 -16.65 0.43
N THR A 136 -18.82 -15.48 -0.11
CA THR A 136 -19.22 -15.06 -1.46
C THR A 136 -18.03 -14.71 -2.34
N TRP A 137 -17.20 -13.75 -1.92
CA TRP A 137 -16.11 -13.25 -2.76
C TRP A 137 -15.02 -14.31 -3.00
N LEU A 138 -14.46 -14.90 -1.95
CA LEU A 138 -13.33 -15.83 -2.07
C LEU A 138 -13.69 -17.10 -2.86
N PRO A 139 -14.87 -17.75 -2.64
CA PRO A 139 -15.32 -18.85 -3.49
C PRO A 139 -15.46 -18.48 -4.98
N ARG A 140 -15.71 -17.21 -5.30
CA ARG A 140 -15.77 -16.72 -6.68
C ARG A 140 -14.39 -16.33 -7.20
N ALA A 141 -13.51 -15.84 -6.35
CA ALA A 141 -12.18 -15.34 -6.71
C ALA A 141 -11.11 -16.46 -6.73
N SER A 142 -11.39 -17.60 -6.09
CA SER A 142 -10.53 -18.79 -6.06
C SER A 142 -11.15 -19.95 -6.83
N ALA A 143 -10.32 -20.74 -7.51
CA ALA A 143 -10.71 -22.00 -8.14
C ALA A 143 -10.79 -23.18 -7.13
N ALA A 144 -10.19 -23.04 -5.94
CA ALA A 144 -10.09 -24.11 -4.96
C ALA A 144 -11.14 -24.03 -3.83
N VAL A 145 -11.61 -22.82 -3.51
CA VAL A 145 -12.50 -22.57 -2.38
C VAL A 145 -13.95 -22.87 -2.76
N CYS A 146 -14.62 -23.69 -1.93
CA CYS A 146 -16.03 -24.03 -2.09
C CYS A 146 -16.91 -22.99 -1.39
N GLY A 147 -18.01 -22.59 -2.04
CA GLY A 147 -19.01 -21.69 -1.46
C GLY A 147 -20.04 -22.43 -0.58
N PRO A 148 -20.89 -21.68 0.14
CA PRO A 148 -21.96 -22.24 0.97
C PRO A 148 -22.83 -23.25 0.20
N GLY A 149 -23.09 -24.40 0.82
CA GLY A 149 -23.91 -25.47 0.24
C GLY A 149 -23.19 -26.38 -0.77
N GLN A 150 -21.96 -26.07 -1.18
CA GLN A 150 -21.17 -26.96 -2.03
C GLN A 150 -20.50 -28.09 -1.23
N VAL A 151 -20.19 -29.20 -1.91
CA VAL A 151 -19.45 -30.31 -1.29
C VAL A 151 -18.00 -29.89 -1.09
N VAL A 152 -17.55 -29.86 0.17
CA VAL A 152 -16.17 -29.54 0.54
C VAL A 152 -15.21 -30.57 -0.06
N THR A 153 -14.21 -30.09 -0.79
CA THR A 153 -13.16 -30.89 -1.40
C THR A 153 -11.87 -30.89 -0.56
N LYS A 154 -10.93 -31.77 -0.91
CA LYS A 154 -9.59 -31.75 -0.32
C LYS A 154 -8.86 -30.45 -0.68
N GLU A 155 -9.04 -29.99 -1.90
CA GLU A 155 -8.47 -28.76 -2.44
C GLU A 155 -8.94 -27.54 -1.65
N ASN A 156 -10.24 -27.46 -1.31
CA ASN A 156 -10.79 -26.43 -0.44
C ASN A 156 -10.06 -26.39 0.91
N ASN A 157 -9.98 -27.52 1.61
CA ASN A 157 -9.35 -27.57 2.93
C ASN A 157 -7.86 -27.18 2.87
N LEU A 158 -7.16 -27.66 1.85
CA LEU A 158 -5.75 -27.34 1.66
C LEU A 158 -5.53 -25.88 1.24
N SER A 159 -6.48 -25.23 0.58
CA SER A 159 -6.35 -23.82 0.19
C SER A 159 -6.18 -22.91 1.41
N PHE A 160 -7.01 -23.10 2.45
CA PHE A 160 -6.90 -22.37 3.71
C PHE A 160 -5.64 -22.74 4.49
N THR A 161 -5.34 -24.04 4.65
CA THR A 161 -4.15 -24.46 5.41
C THR A 161 -2.85 -24.00 4.76
N LYS A 162 -2.67 -24.23 3.45
CA LYS A 162 -1.47 -23.78 2.73
C LYS A 162 -1.43 -22.26 2.66
N GLY A 163 -2.55 -21.62 2.32
CA GLY A 163 -2.65 -20.17 2.20
C GLY A 163 -2.28 -19.45 3.50
N GLY A 164 -2.85 -19.88 4.63
CA GLY A 164 -2.54 -19.30 5.94
C GLY A 164 -1.07 -19.50 6.34
N MET A 165 -0.53 -20.72 6.18
CA MET A 165 0.86 -21.01 6.51
C MET A 165 1.86 -20.29 5.59
N ALA A 166 1.54 -20.18 4.30
CA ALA A 166 2.34 -19.45 3.33
C ALA A 166 2.34 -17.94 3.65
N MET A 167 1.18 -17.35 3.92
CA MET A 167 1.06 -15.95 4.32
C MET A 167 1.86 -15.66 5.59
N LEU A 168 1.74 -16.51 6.61
CA LEU A 168 2.52 -16.41 7.85
C LEU A 168 4.03 -16.48 7.58
N ALA A 169 4.48 -17.44 6.76
CA ALA A 169 5.88 -17.58 6.40
C ALA A 169 6.41 -16.33 5.67
N TYR A 170 5.65 -15.82 4.71
CA TYR A 170 6.03 -14.64 3.92
C TYR A 170 6.14 -13.38 4.79
N PHE A 171 5.13 -13.06 5.60
CA PHE A 171 5.18 -11.87 6.44
C PHE A 171 6.26 -11.97 7.54
N ASN A 172 6.49 -13.15 8.12
CA ASN A 172 7.57 -13.34 9.09
C ASN A 172 8.96 -13.16 8.47
N ALA A 173 9.13 -13.43 7.17
CA ALA A 173 10.41 -13.28 6.48
C ALA A 173 10.85 -11.82 6.33
N PHE A 174 9.94 -10.84 6.41
CA PHE A 174 10.28 -9.42 6.33
C PHE A 174 11.15 -8.94 7.50
N GLY A 175 11.08 -9.56 8.68
CA GLY A 175 11.93 -9.20 9.81
C GLY A 175 13.41 -9.43 9.50
N GLU A 176 13.74 -10.58 8.91
CA GLU A 176 15.10 -10.89 8.48
C GLU A 176 15.52 -10.03 7.28
N GLN A 177 14.62 -9.81 6.32
CA GLN A 177 14.91 -8.94 5.18
C GLN A 177 15.24 -7.51 5.63
N ALA A 178 14.49 -6.94 6.57
CA ALA A 178 14.77 -5.62 7.14
C ALA A 178 16.12 -5.58 7.86
N ARG A 179 16.46 -6.63 8.61
CA ARG A 179 17.76 -6.77 9.28
C ARG A 179 18.91 -6.79 8.26
N LEU A 180 18.80 -7.61 7.22
CA LEU A 180 19.83 -7.75 6.18
C LEU A 180 19.99 -6.46 5.36
N MET A 181 18.90 -5.78 4.97
CA MET A 181 18.97 -4.48 4.30
C MET A 181 19.72 -3.44 5.14
N ARG A 182 19.48 -3.40 6.46
CA ARG A 182 20.17 -2.50 7.37
C ARG A 182 21.65 -2.86 7.53
N GLU A 183 21.96 -4.12 7.79
CA GLU A 183 23.33 -4.54 8.11
C GLU A 183 24.24 -4.60 6.88
N GLU A 184 23.74 -5.07 5.74
CA GLU A 184 24.54 -5.31 4.54
C GLU A 184 24.57 -4.09 3.60
N ALA A 185 23.45 -3.38 3.49
CA ALA A 185 23.27 -2.28 2.53
C ALA A 185 23.04 -0.92 3.19
N ALA A 186 22.99 -0.83 4.52
CA ALA A 186 22.65 0.39 5.25
C ALA A 186 21.34 1.04 4.74
N MET A 187 20.34 0.23 4.39
CA MET A 187 19.14 0.68 3.69
C MET A 187 17.89 0.65 4.59
N PRO A 188 17.28 1.80 4.88
CA PRO A 188 15.94 1.90 5.46
C PRO A 188 14.83 1.32 4.58
N GLY A 189 13.78 0.81 5.24
CA GLY A 189 12.51 0.53 4.57
C GLY A 189 11.82 1.83 4.15
N ALA A 190 11.11 1.82 3.01
CA ALA A 190 10.41 3.01 2.52
C ALA A 190 8.95 3.14 2.99
N ILE A 191 8.23 2.03 3.18
CA ILE A 191 6.83 2.01 3.64
C ILE A 191 6.60 0.80 4.55
N CYS A 192 5.53 0.82 5.34
CA CYS A 192 5.04 -0.33 6.09
C CYS A 192 3.52 -0.28 6.24
N GLY A 193 2.86 -1.37 5.89
CA GLY A 193 1.40 -1.46 5.87
C GLY A 193 0.78 -1.01 4.56
N ILE A 194 -0.51 -1.30 4.42
CA ILE A 194 -1.28 -1.09 3.20
C ILE A 194 -2.63 -0.45 3.49
N LEU A 195 -3.03 0.47 2.62
CA LEU A 195 -4.37 1.04 2.56
C LEU A 195 -4.87 1.00 1.11
N LYS A 196 -6.16 0.75 0.97
CA LYS A 196 -6.93 0.99 -0.25
C LYS A 196 -8.13 1.84 0.13
N ALA A 197 -8.54 2.75 -0.75
CA ALA A 197 -9.74 3.54 -0.49
C ALA A 197 -10.99 2.66 -0.58
N PRO A 198 -12.08 2.99 0.16
CA PRO A 198 -13.32 2.24 0.09
C PRO A 198 -13.90 2.10 -1.32
N LEU A 199 -13.88 3.17 -2.12
CA LEU A 199 -14.40 3.09 -3.49
C LEU A 199 -13.47 2.31 -4.43
N ASP A 200 -12.14 2.49 -4.29
CA ASP A 200 -11.16 1.76 -5.09
C ASP A 200 -11.23 0.25 -4.86
N ILE A 201 -11.39 -0.21 -3.61
CA ILE A 201 -11.44 -1.66 -3.34
C ILE A 201 -12.69 -2.31 -3.94
N LEU A 202 -13.81 -1.57 -4.02
CA LEU A 202 -15.01 -2.03 -4.74
C LEU A 202 -14.71 -2.21 -6.23
N ALA A 203 -14.03 -1.25 -6.86
CA ALA A 203 -13.65 -1.31 -8.27
C ALA A 203 -12.64 -2.43 -8.56
N ASP A 204 -11.58 -2.50 -7.74
CA ASP A 204 -10.43 -3.36 -7.97
C ASP A 204 -10.78 -4.83 -7.76
N LYS A 205 -11.44 -5.16 -6.63
CA LYS A 205 -11.50 -6.54 -6.11
C LYS A 205 -12.89 -7.11 -5.97
N PHE A 206 -13.94 -6.29 -5.91
CA PHE A 206 -15.31 -6.79 -5.75
C PHE A 206 -16.13 -6.71 -7.05
N ARG A 207 -16.58 -5.51 -7.40
CA ARG A 207 -17.60 -5.26 -8.42
C ARG A 207 -17.03 -5.12 -9.84
N GLY A 208 -15.72 -4.88 -9.95
CA GLY A 208 -15.07 -4.49 -11.20
C GLY A 208 -15.33 -3.02 -11.52
N TYR A 209 -14.48 -2.41 -12.33
CA TYR A 209 -14.58 -0.97 -12.59
C TYR A 209 -15.82 -0.59 -13.38
N LEU A 210 -16.08 -1.25 -14.51
CA LEU A 210 -17.27 -0.97 -15.34
C LEU A 210 -18.56 -1.17 -14.54
N GLY A 211 -18.58 -2.25 -13.76
CA GLY A 211 -19.67 -2.55 -12.85
C GLY A 211 -19.95 -1.45 -11.84
N LEU A 212 -18.89 -0.96 -11.19
CA LEU A 212 -19.00 0.13 -10.22
C LEU A 212 -19.50 1.42 -10.87
N LEU A 213 -19.08 1.74 -12.10
CA LEU A 213 -19.56 2.95 -12.80
C LEU A 213 -21.07 2.90 -13.06
N ASP A 214 -21.59 1.75 -13.46
CA ASP A 214 -23.03 1.56 -13.63
C ASP A 214 -23.77 1.73 -12.30
N ASP A 215 -23.22 1.20 -11.21
CA ASP A 215 -23.82 1.28 -9.88
C ASP A 215 -23.76 2.68 -9.29
N LEU A 216 -22.68 3.44 -9.54
CA LEU A 216 -22.56 4.85 -9.19
C LEU A 216 -23.65 5.72 -9.85
N ARG A 217 -24.15 5.30 -11.02
CA ARG A 217 -25.24 6.01 -11.71
C ARG A 217 -26.63 5.52 -11.30
N THR A 218 -26.77 4.23 -11.03
CA THR A 218 -28.08 3.59 -10.84
C THR A 218 -28.48 3.41 -9.38
N GLN A 219 -27.50 3.27 -8.48
CA GLN A 219 -27.69 3.04 -7.05
C GLN A 219 -26.57 3.67 -6.18
N PRO A 220 -26.22 4.96 -6.37
CA PRO A 220 -25.09 5.61 -5.67
C PRO A 220 -25.18 5.51 -4.15
N GLU A 221 -26.38 5.58 -3.58
CA GLU A 221 -26.58 5.47 -2.12
C GLU A 221 -26.14 4.10 -1.57
N LYS A 222 -26.34 3.01 -2.34
CA LYS A 222 -25.86 1.68 -1.94
C LYS A 222 -24.34 1.57 -2.04
N VAL A 223 -23.75 2.18 -3.08
CA VAL A 223 -22.28 2.27 -3.21
C VAL A 223 -21.69 3.02 -2.02
N LYS A 224 -22.27 4.17 -1.68
CA LYS A 224 -21.86 4.99 -0.53
C LYS A 224 -21.97 4.22 0.78
N ALA A 225 -23.11 3.59 1.04
CA ALA A 225 -23.32 2.79 2.24
C ALA A 225 -22.30 1.64 2.36
N ALA A 226 -21.93 1.00 1.26
CA ALA A 226 -20.85 0.00 1.29
C ALA A 226 -19.49 0.61 1.58
N CYS A 227 -19.15 1.77 0.99
CA CYS A 227 -17.91 2.48 1.32
C CYS A 227 -17.84 2.88 2.81
N GLU A 228 -18.95 3.35 3.39
CA GLU A 228 -19.07 3.66 4.81
C GLU A 228 -18.88 2.42 5.68
N ALA A 229 -19.52 1.30 5.32
CA ALA A 229 -19.45 0.05 6.09
C ALA A 229 -18.04 -0.57 6.09
N ILE A 230 -17.30 -0.49 4.98
CA ILE A 230 -15.94 -1.09 4.88
C ILE A 230 -14.83 -0.15 5.37
N ALA A 231 -15.06 1.16 5.47
CA ALA A 231 -14.04 2.13 5.87
C ALA A 231 -13.37 1.79 7.23
N PRO A 232 -14.10 1.43 8.31
CA PRO A 232 -13.48 1.00 9.57
C PRO A 232 -12.62 -0.26 9.45
N HIS A 233 -12.98 -1.18 8.55
CA HIS A 233 -12.21 -2.41 8.32
C HIS A 233 -10.90 -2.12 7.59
N LEU A 234 -10.94 -1.25 6.58
CA LEU A 234 -9.75 -0.79 5.85
C LEU A 234 -8.79 -0.04 6.77
N TYR A 235 -9.31 0.81 7.67
CA TYR A 235 -8.50 1.43 8.73
C TYR A 235 -7.85 0.38 9.65
N ASN A 236 -8.61 -0.63 10.09
CA ASN A 236 -8.09 -1.68 10.96
C ASN A 236 -6.91 -2.44 10.31
N VAL A 237 -7.00 -2.75 9.02
CA VAL A 237 -5.90 -3.38 8.28
C VAL A 237 -4.70 -2.43 8.14
N ALA A 238 -4.95 -1.17 7.78
CA ALA A 238 -3.91 -0.17 7.62
C ALA A 238 -3.13 0.06 8.93
N LEU A 239 -3.84 0.21 10.06
CA LEU A 239 -3.21 0.36 11.37
C LEU A 239 -2.50 -0.92 11.81
N GLY A 240 -3.15 -2.08 11.71
CA GLY A 240 -2.62 -3.36 12.15
C GLY A 240 -1.38 -3.83 11.38
N SER A 241 -1.22 -3.37 10.13
CA SER A 241 -0.04 -3.65 9.30
C SER A 241 0.99 -2.51 9.25
N SER A 242 0.72 -1.37 9.89
CA SER A 242 1.60 -0.21 9.91
C SER A 242 2.89 -0.43 10.71
N ASP A 243 3.90 0.39 10.44
CA ASP A 243 5.11 0.43 11.27
C ASP A 243 4.72 0.83 12.72
N PRO A 244 4.94 -0.04 13.72
CA PRO A 244 4.55 0.24 15.10
C PRO A 244 5.18 1.51 15.67
N THR A 245 6.34 1.92 15.15
CA THR A 245 7.06 3.13 15.57
C THR A 245 6.55 4.40 14.88
N GLY A 246 5.80 4.29 13.77
CA GLY A 246 5.33 5.42 12.97
C GLY A 246 6.46 6.17 12.26
N THR A 247 7.59 5.50 12.01
CA THR A 247 8.76 6.10 11.35
C THR A 247 8.55 6.19 9.85
N VAL A 248 8.01 5.15 9.23
CA VAL A 248 7.70 5.09 7.79
C VAL A 248 6.19 5.08 7.53
N PRO A 249 5.73 5.64 6.39
CA PRO A 249 4.31 5.81 6.15
C PRO A 249 3.61 4.50 5.75
N VAL A 250 2.31 4.46 5.97
CA VAL A 250 1.40 3.45 5.39
C VAL A 250 1.26 3.71 3.90
N GLY A 251 1.47 2.69 3.06
CA GLY A 251 1.32 2.82 1.62
C GLY A 251 -0.15 2.85 1.20
N PHE A 252 -0.60 3.92 0.54
CA PHE A 252 -1.93 4.04 -0.04
C PHE A 252 -1.85 4.17 -1.56
N TRP A 253 -2.27 3.13 -2.27
CA TRP A 253 -2.29 3.08 -3.74
C TRP A 253 -3.61 3.66 -4.27
N MET A 254 -3.53 4.79 -4.97
CA MET A 254 -4.69 5.54 -5.46
C MET A 254 -4.92 5.21 -6.94
N HIS A 255 -6.00 4.48 -7.25
CA HIS A 255 -6.18 3.87 -8.56
C HIS A 255 -7.21 4.59 -9.45
N ARG A 256 -8.49 4.23 -9.31
CA ARG A 256 -9.55 4.48 -10.30
C ARG A 256 -10.61 5.48 -9.83
N SER A 257 -10.45 6.03 -8.64
CA SER A 257 -11.43 6.97 -8.06
C SER A 257 -11.08 8.45 -8.29
N CYS A 258 -10.34 8.76 -9.36
CA CYS A 258 -10.07 10.13 -9.81
C CYS A 258 -10.78 10.48 -11.11
N VAL A 259 -10.90 11.77 -11.40
CA VAL A 259 -11.24 12.26 -12.75
C VAL A 259 -10.16 11.83 -13.75
N PRO A 260 -10.51 11.28 -14.94
CA PRO A 260 -11.87 11.17 -15.49
C PRO A 260 -12.56 9.81 -15.27
N PHE A 261 -11.97 8.90 -14.48
CA PHE A 261 -12.59 7.60 -14.22
C PHE A 261 -13.93 7.73 -13.47
N VAL A 262 -14.00 8.63 -12.49
CA VAL A 262 -15.26 9.05 -11.85
C VAL A 262 -15.46 10.56 -11.94
N SER A 263 -16.69 11.02 -11.73
CA SER A 263 -16.97 12.47 -11.66
C SER A 263 -16.38 13.09 -10.39
N PHE A 264 -16.09 14.40 -10.43
CA PHE A 264 -15.64 15.11 -9.24
C PHE A 264 -16.71 15.17 -8.14
N ASP A 265 -18.00 15.13 -8.52
CA ASP A 265 -19.11 15.05 -7.57
C ASP A 265 -19.08 13.70 -6.84
N THR A 266 -18.90 12.58 -7.57
CA THR A 266 -18.70 11.25 -6.96
C THR A 266 -17.51 11.25 -6.00
N PHE A 267 -16.40 11.90 -6.38
CA PHE A 267 -15.26 12.05 -5.49
C PHE A 267 -15.65 12.79 -4.20
N ASN A 268 -16.37 13.91 -4.30
CA ASN A 268 -16.73 14.74 -3.15
C ASN A 268 -17.83 14.14 -2.26
N GLU A 269 -18.72 13.33 -2.83
CA GLU A 269 -19.89 12.78 -2.14
C GLU A 269 -19.63 11.38 -1.55
N ILE A 270 -18.73 10.59 -2.16
CA ILE A 270 -18.49 9.20 -1.80
C ILE A 270 -17.02 8.95 -1.44
N PHE A 271 -16.08 9.17 -2.38
CA PHE A 271 -14.68 8.78 -2.17
C PHE A 271 -14.03 9.54 -1.01
N TRP A 272 -14.04 10.87 -1.07
CA TRP A 272 -13.34 11.70 -0.11
C TRP A 272 -13.96 11.66 1.29
N PRO A 273 -15.30 11.71 1.46
CA PRO A 273 -15.92 11.59 2.77
C PRO A 273 -15.66 10.26 3.47
N THR A 274 -15.43 9.17 2.73
CA THR A 274 -15.15 7.84 3.30
C THR A 274 -13.65 7.54 3.47
N LEU A 275 -12.78 8.17 2.66
CA LEU A 275 -11.33 8.04 2.78
C LEU A 275 -10.74 9.00 3.83
N LYS A 276 -11.09 10.29 3.80
CA LYS A 276 -10.49 11.33 4.65
C LYS A 276 -10.53 10.95 6.14
N PRO A 277 -11.64 10.40 6.69
CA PRO A 277 -11.67 9.95 8.08
C PRO A 277 -10.64 8.86 8.41
N ILE A 278 -10.38 7.93 7.49
CA ILE A 278 -9.34 6.89 7.66
C ILE A 278 -7.96 7.55 7.81
N ILE A 279 -7.65 8.51 6.94
CA ILE A 279 -6.35 9.23 6.97
C ILE A 279 -6.19 10.04 8.24
N LEU A 280 -7.25 10.72 8.68
CA LEU A 280 -7.24 11.50 9.92
C LEU A 280 -7.10 10.61 11.15
N GLU A 281 -7.73 9.43 11.17
CA GLU A 281 -7.59 8.48 12.27
C GLU A 281 -6.18 7.87 12.30
N LEU A 282 -5.61 7.49 11.15
CA LEU A 282 -4.20 7.07 11.07
C LEU A 282 -3.26 8.16 11.60
N TRP A 283 -3.48 9.41 11.19
CA TRP A 283 -2.69 10.54 11.66
C TRP A 283 -2.80 10.78 13.17
N LYS A 284 -4.01 10.63 13.73
CA LYS A 284 -4.26 10.67 15.17
C LYS A 284 -3.49 9.58 15.93
N GLN A 285 -3.28 8.42 15.32
CA GLN A 285 -2.45 7.33 15.85
C GLN A 285 -0.94 7.52 15.57
N GLY A 286 -0.51 8.68 15.05
CA GLY A 286 0.89 8.95 14.72
C GLY A 286 1.39 8.19 13.49
N ARG A 287 0.50 7.85 12.56
CA ARG A 287 0.83 7.21 11.28
C ARG A 287 0.70 8.21 10.13
N GLN A 288 1.78 8.44 9.41
CA GLN A 288 1.76 9.17 8.14
C GLN A 288 1.27 8.24 7.02
N THR A 289 0.60 8.78 5.99
CA THR A 289 0.18 8.00 4.81
C THR A 289 0.92 8.47 3.56
N LEU A 290 1.42 7.53 2.76
CA LEU A 290 1.95 7.82 1.42
C LEU A 290 0.80 7.73 0.41
N PHE A 291 0.38 8.86 -0.12
CA PHE A 291 -0.55 8.95 -1.23
C PHE A 291 0.21 8.65 -2.52
N TYR A 292 0.14 7.40 -2.99
CA TYR A 292 0.70 7.00 -4.27
C TYR A 292 -0.32 7.31 -5.37
N ALA A 293 -0.28 8.56 -5.86
CA ALA A 293 -1.31 9.14 -6.72
C ALA A 293 -1.13 8.73 -8.19
N GLU A 294 -1.45 7.46 -8.52
CA GLU A 294 -1.31 6.92 -9.87
C GLU A 294 -2.25 7.61 -10.85
N GLY A 295 -1.74 7.94 -12.03
CA GLY A 295 -2.42 8.79 -13.00
C GLY A 295 -2.35 10.28 -12.64
N ASN A 296 -3.37 11.05 -13.07
CA ASN A 296 -3.38 12.50 -12.92
C ASN A 296 -4.44 12.95 -11.91
N TRP A 297 -3.98 13.34 -10.72
CA TRP A 297 -4.83 13.80 -9.62
C TRP A 297 -4.88 15.33 -9.48
N ASN A 298 -4.38 16.10 -10.45
CA ASN A 298 -4.32 17.58 -10.38
C ASN A 298 -5.69 18.23 -10.06
N HIS A 299 -6.79 17.63 -10.51
CA HIS A 299 -8.14 18.14 -10.27
C HIS A 299 -8.59 18.06 -8.79
N HIS A 300 -7.85 17.34 -7.94
CA HIS A 300 -8.25 16.99 -6.57
C HIS A 300 -7.36 17.63 -5.51
N LEU A 301 -6.31 18.36 -5.91
CA LEU A 301 -5.28 18.89 -5.02
C LEU A 301 -5.85 19.77 -3.89
N ASP A 302 -6.85 20.60 -4.20
CA ASP A 302 -7.49 21.48 -3.21
C ASP A 302 -8.17 20.69 -2.08
N ARG A 303 -8.70 19.50 -2.39
CA ARG A 303 -9.33 18.61 -1.40
C ARG A 303 -8.27 17.97 -0.51
N PHE A 304 -7.15 17.55 -1.08
CA PHE A 304 -6.01 17.00 -0.32
C PHE A 304 -5.33 18.07 0.56
N ALA A 305 -5.33 19.33 0.12
CA ALA A 305 -4.80 20.45 0.90
C ALA A 305 -5.54 20.67 2.23
N GLU A 306 -6.73 20.10 2.41
CA GLU A 306 -7.48 20.15 3.68
C GLU A 306 -6.85 19.34 4.82
N LEU A 307 -6.02 18.35 4.49
CA LEU A 307 -5.41 17.46 5.49
C LEU A 307 -4.41 18.22 6.40
N PRO A 308 -4.18 17.77 7.65
CA PRO A 308 -3.20 18.40 8.55
C PRO A 308 -1.78 18.40 7.96
N ALA A 309 -0.99 19.46 8.16
CA ALA A 309 0.38 19.51 7.64
C ALA A 309 1.21 18.31 8.14
N GLY A 310 2.00 17.72 7.24
CA GLY A 310 2.81 16.53 7.50
C GLY A 310 2.04 15.21 7.58
N SER A 311 0.70 15.19 7.48
CA SER A 311 -0.07 13.95 7.62
C SER A 311 0.12 12.97 6.47
N ILE A 312 0.56 13.47 5.31
CA ILE A 312 0.81 12.64 4.13
C ILE A 312 2.15 12.97 3.47
N VAL A 313 2.65 12.00 2.70
CA VAL A 313 3.59 12.22 1.59
C VAL A 313 2.78 12.07 0.31
N TYR A 314 2.90 12.99 -0.64
CA TYR A 314 2.17 12.95 -1.91
C TYR A 314 3.11 12.60 -3.06
N HIS A 315 2.92 11.42 -3.65
CA HIS A 315 3.72 10.93 -4.77
C HIS A 315 3.03 11.24 -6.09
N VAL A 316 3.75 11.87 -7.02
CA VAL A 316 3.22 12.40 -8.28
C VAL A 316 3.58 11.46 -9.43
N ASP A 317 2.56 10.86 -10.04
CA ASP A 317 2.69 10.09 -11.28
C ASP A 317 2.55 10.98 -12.54
N GLN A 318 1.36 11.05 -13.14
CA GLN A 318 1.09 11.82 -14.37
C GLN A 318 0.60 13.25 -14.07
N GLY A 319 0.58 13.65 -12.80
CA GLY A 319 0.30 15.02 -12.38
C GLY A 319 1.42 15.99 -12.78
N ASP A 320 1.12 17.29 -12.72
CA ASP A 320 2.14 18.32 -12.91
C ASP A 320 2.80 18.59 -11.56
N ILE A 321 4.02 18.07 -11.37
CA ILE A 321 4.74 18.19 -10.10
C ILE A 321 4.96 19.64 -9.65
N PHE A 322 5.08 20.60 -10.57
CA PHE A 322 5.25 22.01 -10.21
C PHE A 322 3.94 22.60 -9.70
N ARG A 323 2.83 22.29 -10.35
CA ARG A 323 1.49 22.65 -9.85
C ARG A 323 1.19 21.98 -8.51
N VAL A 324 1.56 20.71 -8.34
CA VAL A 324 1.42 20.00 -7.07
C VAL A 324 2.26 20.69 -5.99
N HIS A 325 3.50 21.09 -6.28
CA HIS A 325 4.35 21.84 -5.37
C HIS A 325 3.75 23.18 -4.94
N GLU A 326 3.18 23.95 -5.87
CA GLU A 326 2.48 25.21 -5.55
C GLU A 326 1.34 25.01 -4.54
N VAL A 327 0.56 23.94 -4.68
CA VAL A 327 -0.66 23.70 -3.88
C VAL A 327 -0.35 22.96 -2.57
N LEU A 328 0.47 21.92 -2.64
CA LEU A 328 0.69 20.95 -1.55
C LEU A 328 2.06 21.05 -0.88
N GLY A 329 3.10 21.53 -1.57
CA GLY A 329 4.49 21.45 -1.12
C GLY A 329 4.80 22.20 0.18
N LYS A 330 4.00 23.21 0.54
CA LYS A 330 4.14 23.91 1.83
C LYS A 330 3.68 23.07 3.03
N LYS A 331 2.79 22.10 2.82
CA LYS A 331 2.19 21.28 3.88
C LYS A 331 2.68 19.84 3.88
N PHE A 332 3.08 19.32 2.73
CA PHE A 332 3.34 17.89 2.55
C PHE A 332 4.63 17.68 1.77
N CYS A 333 5.35 16.63 2.15
CA CYS A 333 6.45 16.14 1.34
C CYS A 333 5.93 15.64 0.00
N LEU A 334 6.63 15.96 -1.08
CA LEU A 334 6.38 15.44 -2.41
C LEU A 334 7.37 14.33 -2.77
N SER A 335 6.98 13.47 -3.71
CA SER A 335 7.89 12.53 -4.37
C SER A 335 7.42 12.28 -5.81
N GLY A 336 8.25 11.65 -6.62
CA GLY A 336 7.92 11.27 -8.00
C GLY A 336 8.28 12.33 -9.03
N GLY A 337 7.57 12.38 -10.16
CA GLY A 337 7.76 13.38 -11.21
C GLY A 337 8.88 13.08 -12.22
N ILE A 338 9.58 11.95 -12.10
CA ILE A 338 10.47 11.40 -13.13
C ILE A 338 9.72 10.30 -13.90
N PRO A 339 9.25 10.54 -15.14
CA PRO A 339 8.32 9.62 -15.81
C PRO A 339 8.90 8.24 -16.10
N ASN A 340 8.13 7.17 -15.86
CA ASN A 340 8.58 5.80 -16.12
C ASN A 340 8.91 5.57 -17.61
N ALA A 341 8.09 6.11 -18.52
CA ALA A 341 8.38 6.03 -19.96
C ALA A 341 9.73 6.66 -20.34
N MET A 342 10.15 7.71 -19.64
CA MET A 342 11.48 8.32 -19.83
C MET A 342 12.58 7.43 -19.26
N LEU A 343 12.36 6.81 -18.09
CA LEU A 343 13.31 5.85 -17.53
C LEU A 343 13.46 4.59 -18.40
N SER A 344 12.42 4.18 -19.12
CA SER A 344 12.44 3.03 -20.03
C SER A 344 13.00 3.35 -21.41
N TYR A 345 12.62 4.48 -22.01
CA TYR A 345 12.87 4.75 -23.43
C TYR A 345 13.58 6.08 -23.72
N GLY A 346 13.70 6.96 -22.73
CA GLY A 346 14.42 8.22 -22.85
C GLY A 346 15.93 8.03 -22.90
N SER A 347 16.62 9.05 -23.40
CA SER A 347 18.08 9.14 -23.35
C SER A 347 18.56 9.55 -21.94
N PRO A 348 19.81 9.20 -21.58
CA PRO A 348 20.46 9.71 -20.37
C PRO A 348 20.37 11.23 -20.19
N GLU A 349 20.47 12.00 -21.28
CA GLU A 349 20.42 13.46 -21.21
C GLU A 349 19.02 13.97 -20.85
N GLU A 350 17.96 13.38 -21.43
CA GLU A 350 16.59 13.72 -21.08
C GLU A 350 16.29 13.41 -19.60
N VAL A 351 16.80 12.28 -19.09
CA VAL A 351 16.69 11.94 -17.66
C VAL A 351 17.41 12.96 -16.79
N ARG A 352 18.65 13.33 -17.14
CA ARG A 352 19.43 14.34 -16.40
C ARG A 352 18.72 15.69 -16.39
N GLN A 353 18.25 16.13 -17.55
CA GLN A 353 17.50 17.38 -17.69
C GLN A 353 16.26 17.36 -16.81
N ARG A 354 15.45 16.30 -16.89
CA ARG A 354 14.23 16.21 -16.09
C ARG A 354 14.49 16.19 -14.59
N VAL A 355 15.50 15.44 -14.13
CA VAL A 355 15.89 15.44 -12.70
C VAL A 355 16.35 16.83 -12.27
N THR A 356 17.06 17.56 -13.13
CA THR A 356 17.51 18.93 -12.86
C THR A 356 16.33 19.87 -12.70
N GLU A 357 15.41 19.88 -13.68
CA GLU A 357 14.20 20.70 -13.65
C GLU A 357 13.37 20.48 -12.38
N VAL A 358 13.19 19.21 -11.98
CA VAL A 358 12.41 18.89 -10.78
C VAL A 358 13.15 19.35 -9.52
N ILE A 359 14.43 19.04 -9.35
CA ILE A 359 15.17 19.44 -8.15
C ILE A 359 15.25 20.97 -8.02
N GLU A 360 15.51 21.68 -9.12
CA GLU A 360 15.54 23.14 -9.14
C GLU A 360 14.17 23.77 -8.85
N GLY A 361 13.09 23.15 -9.32
CA GLY A 361 11.74 23.69 -9.17
C GLY A 361 11.00 23.33 -7.88
N VAL A 362 11.25 22.16 -7.28
CA VAL A 362 10.44 21.65 -6.16
C VAL A 362 11.21 21.24 -4.92
N ALA A 363 12.54 21.11 -4.97
CA ALA A 363 13.31 20.55 -3.86
C ALA A 363 14.10 21.59 -3.05
N GLN A 364 14.22 22.84 -3.51
CA GLN A 364 15.14 23.83 -2.94
C GLN A 364 14.95 24.09 -1.44
N ASP A 365 13.71 23.98 -0.96
CA ASP A 365 13.35 24.22 0.44
C ASP A 365 13.23 22.94 1.28
N GLY A 366 13.62 21.78 0.73
CA GLY A 366 13.35 20.48 1.34
C GLY A 366 11.99 19.93 0.92
N GLY A 367 11.45 18.98 1.69
CA GLY A 367 10.10 18.45 1.45
C GLY A 367 9.91 17.71 0.13
N TYR A 368 11.00 17.20 -0.47
CA TYR A 368 10.95 16.43 -1.71
C TYR A 368 11.85 15.18 -1.63
N ILE A 369 11.36 14.08 -2.19
CA ILE A 369 12.08 12.82 -2.37
C ILE A 369 12.15 12.51 -3.87
N LEU A 370 13.36 12.37 -4.41
CA LEU A 370 13.55 11.98 -5.81
C LEU A 370 13.12 10.52 -6.01
N ASP A 371 12.20 10.31 -6.94
CA ASP A 371 11.55 9.02 -7.19
C ASP A 371 11.09 8.96 -8.66
N ALA A 372 10.86 7.74 -9.17
CA ALA A 372 10.12 7.55 -10.41
C ALA A 372 8.65 7.97 -10.21
N SER A 373 7.89 8.16 -11.28
CA SER A 373 6.49 8.59 -11.22
C SER A 373 5.53 7.46 -10.83
N ALA A 374 5.89 6.23 -11.18
CA ALA A 374 5.16 5.00 -10.86
C ALA A 374 6.14 3.86 -10.53
N ILE A 375 5.61 2.70 -10.13
CA ILE A 375 6.44 1.53 -9.79
C ILE A 375 7.30 1.14 -11.00
N VAL A 376 8.61 1.01 -10.78
CA VAL A 376 9.60 0.72 -11.81
C VAL A 376 9.61 -0.77 -12.11
N GLN A 377 9.22 -1.10 -13.34
CA GLN A 377 9.12 -2.45 -13.88
C GLN A 377 10.40 -2.83 -14.65
N ASN A 378 10.45 -4.05 -15.20
CA ASN A 378 11.63 -4.56 -15.90
C ASN A 378 11.89 -3.90 -17.27
N ASP A 379 10.99 -3.05 -17.77
CA ASP A 379 11.19 -2.24 -18.96
C ASP A 379 12.23 -1.12 -18.74
N ALA A 380 12.35 -0.59 -17.51
CA ALA A 380 13.26 0.51 -17.19
C ALA A 380 14.74 0.20 -17.51
N SER A 381 15.46 1.19 -18.07
CA SER A 381 16.88 1.07 -18.39
C SER A 381 17.75 1.18 -17.13
N ILE A 382 18.69 0.24 -16.97
CA ILE A 382 19.68 0.30 -15.87
C ILE A 382 20.52 1.57 -15.97
N GLU A 383 20.86 2.01 -17.18
CA GLU A 383 21.61 3.24 -17.41
C GLU A 383 20.82 4.47 -16.93
N ASN A 384 19.54 4.57 -17.31
CA ASN A 384 18.69 5.69 -16.92
C ASN A 384 18.47 5.74 -15.41
N MET A 385 18.30 4.59 -14.75
CA MET A 385 18.21 4.52 -13.28
C MET A 385 19.52 4.99 -12.60
N ARG A 386 20.69 4.68 -13.18
CA ARG A 386 21.98 5.20 -12.71
C ARG A 386 22.07 6.70 -12.90
N VAL A 387 21.69 7.22 -14.07
CA VAL A 387 21.72 8.65 -14.39
C VAL A 387 20.80 9.44 -13.47
N MET A 388 19.58 8.94 -13.21
CA MET A 388 18.66 9.55 -12.24
C MET A 388 19.31 9.65 -10.86
N THR A 389 19.92 8.55 -10.39
CA THR A 389 20.57 8.48 -9.08
C THR A 389 21.77 9.43 -9.00
N GLN A 390 22.67 9.38 -9.99
CA GLN A 390 23.89 10.20 -10.02
C GLN A 390 23.56 11.69 -10.11
N THR A 391 22.65 12.08 -11.02
CA THR A 391 22.23 13.48 -11.15
C THR A 391 21.64 13.97 -9.83
N GLY A 392 20.74 13.21 -9.21
CA GLY A 392 20.17 13.55 -7.91
C GLY A 392 21.22 13.78 -6.82
N ARG A 393 22.30 12.98 -6.79
CA ARG A 393 23.42 13.16 -5.84
C ARG A 393 24.34 14.34 -6.18
N GLU A 394 24.51 14.64 -7.46
CA GLU A 394 25.34 15.75 -7.94
C GLU A 394 24.74 17.11 -7.54
N ILE A 395 23.43 17.30 -7.74
CA ILE A 395 22.77 18.61 -7.58
C ILE A 395 21.87 18.72 -6.35
N GLY A 396 21.52 17.60 -5.70
CA GLY A 396 20.56 17.57 -4.60
C GLY A 396 21.14 17.93 -3.21
N ARG A 397 22.38 18.44 -3.12
CA ARG A 397 23.01 18.81 -1.84
C ARG A 397 22.57 20.19 -1.37
N TYR A 398 22.19 20.31 -0.10
CA TYR A 398 21.87 21.61 0.50
C TYR A 398 23.10 22.21 1.20
N ALA A 399 23.27 23.53 1.10
CA ALA A 399 24.47 24.23 1.56
C ALA A 399 24.62 24.33 3.10
N GLU A 400 23.53 24.26 3.87
CA GLU A 400 23.51 24.76 5.27
C GLU A 400 23.28 23.72 6.38
N ASN A 401 23.17 22.42 6.06
CA ASN A 401 22.80 21.42 7.08
C ASN A 401 23.95 20.43 7.34
N SER A 402 24.84 20.75 8.28
CA SER A 402 25.91 19.85 8.74
C SER A 402 25.99 19.67 10.26
N GLY A 403 25.00 20.15 11.02
CA GLY A 403 25.07 20.19 12.49
C GLY A 403 23.86 19.56 13.18
N ASP A 404 24.14 18.47 13.88
CA ASP A 404 23.30 17.75 14.84
C ASP A 404 22.11 16.89 14.34
N TYR A 405 22.36 15.59 14.46
CA TYR A 405 21.77 14.40 13.85
C TYR A 405 20.46 13.80 14.40
N ALA A 406 19.72 14.40 15.34
CA ALA A 406 18.58 13.68 15.96
C ALA A 406 17.46 13.38 14.94
N LEU A 407 16.90 12.16 14.95
CA LEU A 407 15.65 11.86 14.23
C LEU A 407 14.60 12.88 14.68
N PRO A 408 13.77 13.43 13.76
CA PRO A 408 12.76 14.37 14.20
C PRO A 408 11.82 13.70 15.22
N GLU A 409 11.18 14.49 16.08
CA GLU A 409 10.22 13.96 17.06
C GLU A 409 9.05 13.25 16.37
N PRO A 410 8.50 12.15 16.95
CA PRO A 410 7.36 11.44 16.40
C PRO A 410 6.18 12.38 16.07
N LEU A 411 5.46 12.03 15.01
CA LEU A 411 4.33 12.82 14.52
C LEU A 411 3.18 12.76 15.53
N THR A 412 2.93 13.85 16.26
CA THR A 412 1.74 14.01 17.11
C THR A 412 1.21 15.44 16.95
N SER A 413 0.03 15.59 16.36
CA SER A 413 -0.60 16.92 16.24
C SER A 413 -2.10 16.92 16.49
N LEU A 414 -2.77 15.76 16.40
CA LEU A 414 -4.16 15.61 16.78
C LEU A 414 -4.24 15.00 18.18
N GLY A 415 -5.01 15.64 19.07
CA GLY A 415 -5.26 15.14 20.41
C GLY A 415 -6.17 13.92 20.43
N PRO A 416 -6.22 13.17 21.55
CA PRO A 416 -7.08 11.99 21.68
C PRO A 416 -8.59 12.29 21.50
N GLU A 417 -9.00 13.53 21.80
CA GLU A 417 -10.38 14.02 21.65
C GLU A 417 -10.76 14.40 20.21
N PHE A 418 -9.82 14.39 19.26
CA PHE A 418 -10.12 14.72 17.87
C PHE A 418 -11.02 13.64 17.25
N ASP A 419 -12.16 14.04 16.72
CA ASP A 419 -13.06 13.18 15.96
C ASP A 419 -12.66 13.19 14.48
N SER A 420 -12.18 12.05 13.98
CA SER A 420 -11.85 11.87 12.57
C SER A 420 -13.08 11.75 11.68
N GLY A 421 -14.26 11.44 12.26
CA GLY A 421 -15.48 11.09 11.56
C GLY A 421 -15.54 9.61 11.13
N LEU A 422 -14.54 8.79 11.43
CA LEU A 422 -14.47 7.39 10.96
C LEU A 422 -15.60 6.51 11.53
N TYR A 423 -16.08 6.86 12.73
CA TYR A 423 -17.13 6.13 13.44
C TYR A 423 -18.44 6.93 13.52
N ASN A 424 -18.73 7.73 12.47
CA ASN A 424 -19.95 8.53 12.37
C ASN A 424 -21.20 7.67 12.68
N PRO A 425 -22.12 8.11 13.57
CA PRO A 425 -23.36 7.38 13.86
C PRO A 425 -24.32 7.28 12.67
N ASP A 426 -24.23 8.19 11.70
CA ASP A 426 -25.12 8.23 10.54
C ASP A 426 -24.65 7.34 9.38
N TRP A 427 -23.43 6.80 9.46
CA TRP A 427 -22.89 5.87 8.46
C TRP A 427 -23.59 4.51 8.50
N ALA A 428 -23.72 3.88 7.35
CA ALA A 428 -24.05 2.46 7.30
C ALA A 428 -23.00 1.65 8.08
N ARG A 429 -23.47 0.68 8.89
CA ARG A 429 -22.62 -0.11 9.77
C ARG A 429 -22.76 -1.59 9.48
N SER A 430 -21.62 -2.26 9.43
CA SER A 430 -21.59 -3.71 9.50
C SER A 430 -22.02 -4.18 10.88
N ARG A 431 -22.75 -5.31 10.90
CA ARG A 431 -23.13 -6.05 12.09
C ARG A 431 -21.91 -6.50 12.89
N LEU A 432 -20.86 -6.94 12.19
CA LEU A 432 -19.58 -7.30 12.81
C LEU A 432 -18.60 -6.13 12.78
N GLN A 433 -17.88 -5.96 13.89
CA GLN A 433 -16.83 -4.95 14.01
C GLN A 433 -15.55 -5.38 13.27
N PRO A 434 -14.69 -4.44 12.88
CA PRO A 434 -13.35 -4.76 12.36
C PRO A 434 -12.58 -5.70 13.29
N GLY A 435 -11.82 -6.63 12.71
CA GLY A 435 -11.03 -7.62 13.47
C GLY A 435 -11.82 -8.82 13.99
N VAL A 436 -13.15 -8.87 13.82
CA VAL A 436 -14.00 -9.96 14.33
C VAL A 436 -14.50 -10.85 13.18
N CYS A 437 -14.30 -12.16 13.29
CA CYS A 437 -14.94 -13.18 12.47
C CYS A 437 -16.13 -13.79 13.21
N ILE A 438 -15.93 -14.23 14.45
CA ILE A 438 -16.98 -14.85 15.29
C ILE A 438 -17.08 -14.07 16.61
N PRO A 439 -18.22 -13.38 16.87
CA PRO A 439 -18.41 -12.65 18.12
C PRO A 439 -18.20 -13.52 19.36
N TRP A 440 -17.59 -12.94 20.40
CA TRP A 440 -17.36 -13.63 21.67
C TRP A 440 -18.63 -14.26 22.24
N GLU A 441 -19.77 -13.56 22.21
CA GLU A 441 -21.03 -14.09 22.74
C GLU A 441 -21.51 -15.34 21.98
N ALA A 442 -21.31 -15.37 20.65
CA ALA A 442 -21.61 -16.55 19.84
C ALA A 442 -20.70 -17.72 20.23
N ARG A 443 -19.40 -17.46 20.43
CA ARG A 443 -18.46 -18.49 20.90
C ARG A 443 -18.79 -18.97 22.32
N LYS A 444 -19.04 -18.05 23.25
CA LYS A 444 -19.34 -18.32 24.65
C LYS A 444 -20.55 -19.23 24.80
N SER A 445 -21.58 -19.04 23.97
CA SER A 445 -22.79 -19.89 23.97
C SER A 445 -22.53 -21.37 23.66
N GLN A 446 -21.40 -21.68 23.02
CA GLN A 446 -20.99 -23.04 22.65
C GLN A 446 -19.99 -23.67 23.64
N LEU A 447 -19.51 -22.88 24.61
CA LEU A 447 -18.57 -23.35 25.62
C LEU A 447 -19.31 -23.94 26.83
N PRO A 448 -18.70 -24.91 27.54
CA PRO A 448 -19.15 -25.24 28.89
C PRO A 448 -19.03 -24.00 29.80
N PRO A 449 -19.75 -23.95 30.95
CA PRO A 449 -19.65 -22.85 31.90
C PRO A 449 -18.18 -22.55 32.27
N ILE A 450 -17.78 -21.30 32.09
CA ILE A 450 -16.41 -20.87 32.41
C ILE A 450 -16.28 -20.79 33.93
N ILE A 451 -15.48 -21.70 34.48
CA ILE A 451 -15.19 -21.81 35.92
C ILE A 451 -13.99 -20.95 36.36
N GLY A 452 -13.25 -20.37 35.41
CA GLY A 452 -12.06 -19.54 35.63
C GLY A 452 -12.25 -18.10 35.19
N ASP A 453 -11.14 -17.45 34.82
CA ASP A 453 -11.13 -16.06 34.34
C ASP A 453 -11.72 -15.96 32.91
N GLU A 454 -12.98 -15.56 32.81
CA GLU A 454 -13.66 -15.35 31.53
C GLU A 454 -12.97 -14.26 30.69
N ALA A 455 -12.42 -13.21 31.30
CA ALA A 455 -11.78 -12.13 30.56
C ALA A 455 -10.52 -12.62 29.84
N LEU A 456 -9.75 -13.50 30.49
CA LEU A 456 -8.61 -14.16 29.85
C LEU A 456 -9.04 -15.07 28.70
N VAL A 457 -10.07 -15.90 28.89
CA VAL A 457 -10.57 -16.80 27.84
C VAL A 457 -11.06 -15.98 26.63
N ARG A 458 -11.82 -14.92 26.89
CA ARG A 458 -12.31 -13.99 25.88
C ARG A 458 -11.15 -13.37 25.10
N ARG A 459 -10.19 -12.76 25.79
CA ARG A 459 -9.07 -12.07 25.15
C ARG A 459 -8.26 -13.01 24.25
N ILE A 460 -7.89 -14.19 24.75
CA ILE A 460 -7.11 -15.16 23.96
C ILE A 460 -7.92 -15.69 22.76
N TRP A 461 -9.23 -15.88 22.91
CA TRP A 461 -10.08 -16.26 21.78
C TRP A 461 -10.15 -15.17 20.73
N GLU A 462 -10.43 -13.92 21.13
CA GLU A 462 -10.51 -12.76 20.23
C GLU A 462 -9.18 -12.53 19.50
N GLU A 463 -8.03 -12.68 20.17
CA GLU A 463 -6.70 -12.61 19.56
C GLU A 463 -6.51 -13.66 18.45
N VAL A 464 -7.01 -14.89 18.63
CA VAL A 464 -6.91 -15.97 17.63
C VAL A 464 -7.93 -15.79 16.49
N ASP A 465 -9.15 -15.38 16.80
CA ASP A 465 -10.21 -15.09 15.82
C ASP A 465 -9.79 -13.97 14.85
N ALA A 466 -9.09 -12.96 15.37
CA ALA A 466 -8.55 -11.85 14.58
C ALA A 466 -7.55 -12.29 13.49
N TYR A 467 -6.87 -13.44 13.64
CA TYR A 467 -6.01 -13.97 12.57
C TYR A 467 -6.81 -14.41 11.34
N GLY A 468 -8.05 -14.89 11.53
CA GLY A 468 -8.96 -15.17 10.41
C GLY A 468 -9.30 -13.87 9.67
N ASN A 469 -9.62 -12.82 10.41
CA ASN A 469 -9.94 -11.51 9.82
C ASN A 469 -8.73 -10.96 9.05
N MET A 470 -7.56 -10.95 9.69
CA MET A 470 -6.30 -10.53 9.05
C MET A 470 -6.04 -11.31 7.76
N TYR A 471 -6.20 -12.63 7.78
CA TYR A 471 -5.97 -13.47 6.61
C TYR A 471 -6.83 -13.02 5.42
N ILE A 472 -8.16 -13.00 5.57
CA ILE A 472 -9.03 -12.71 4.43
C ILE A 472 -8.87 -11.27 3.91
N TRP A 473 -8.69 -10.30 4.79
CA TRP A 473 -8.46 -8.92 4.40
C TRP A 473 -7.12 -8.72 3.71
N GLN A 474 -6.06 -9.42 4.13
CA GLN A 474 -4.77 -9.41 3.43
C GLN A 474 -4.85 -10.10 2.07
N VAL A 475 -5.64 -11.17 1.94
CA VAL A 475 -5.92 -11.81 0.63
C VAL A 475 -6.67 -10.86 -0.31
N LEU A 476 -7.48 -9.93 0.20
CA LEU A 476 -8.18 -8.93 -0.60
C LEU A 476 -7.28 -7.74 -1.00
N LEU A 477 -6.48 -7.25 -0.05
CA LEU A 477 -5.79 -5.95 -0.16
C LEU A 477 -4.37 -6.05 -0.72
N SER A 478 -3.61 -7.05 -0.27
CA SER A 478 -2.18 -7.21 -0.57
C SER A 478 -1.91 -8.19 -1.71
N PHE A 479 -2.82 -9.15 -1.86
CA PHE A 479 -2.89 -10.11 -2.94
C PHE A 479 -4.25 -9.96 -3.60
#